data_AF-A0A6B3B8W0-F1
#
_entry.id   AF-A0A6B3B8W0-F1
#
_cell.length_a   1.000
_cell.length_b   1.000
_cell.length_c   1.000
_cell.angle_alpha   90.00
_cell.angle_beta   90.00
_cell.angle_gamma   90.00
#
_symmetry.space_group_name_H-M   'P 1'
#
loop_
_entity.id
_entity.type
_entity.pdbx_description
1 polymer ?
#
loop_
_entity_poly.entity_id
_entity_poly.type
_entity_poly.pdbx_seq_one_letter_code
_entity_poly.pdbx_strand_id
1 'polypeptide(L)'
;MLFADRPDAGRRLAEALRPLAQSDPVVLGLPRGGVPVAFRVAQELGAPLDVIVVRKLGVPRHPELGFGAIGEGGVRIINEDIVRRAGVPDSDIAAVQEAEETELRRRAREFRGDRPRVPFAGRTVVLVDDGIATGSTALAACAVARAQGAAHVVLAVPVAPPSAAARLREEADELVCLSSPAGFSAVGEWYRDFGQTPDEEVVALLARAARRAGPRLTSDVLVEAGGVDLPGTLTPAGGSGALVLFAHGSGSSRHSPRNRSVAAALNRAGLGTLLFDLLTADEEAEGGHVFDISALAGRLVDAAAWVRGRAPGPLGFFGAS
;
A
#
# COMPACT_ATOMS: atom_id res chain seq x y z
N MET A 1 -9.53 23.09 9.83
CA MET A 1 -8.14 22.58 10.01
C MET A 1 -7.34 22.95 8.77
N LEU A 2 -6.12 23.49 8.88
CA LEU A 2 -5.28 23.83 7.72
C LEU A 2 -4.09 22.86 7.59
N PHE A 3 -3.82 22.38 6.39
CA PHE A 3 -2.70 21.48 6.06
C PHE A 3 -1.55 22.27 5.44
N ALA A 4 -0.31 21.84 5.67
CA ALA A 4 0.84 22.46 5.01
C ALA A 4 0.85 22.15 3.51
N ASP A 5 0.74 20.86 3.18
CA ASP A 5 0.80 20.29 1.83
C ASP A 5 0.07 18.93 1.84
N ARG A 6 0.01 18.25 0.68
CA ARG A 6 -0.57 16.90 0.57
C ARG A 6 0.14 15.86 1.46
N PRO A 7 1.49 15.80 1.53
CA PRO A 7 2.17 14.93 2.47
C PRO A 7 1.77 15.13 3.95
N ASP A 8 1.56 16.37 4.39
CA ASP A 8 1.10 16.70 5.74
C ASP A 8 -0.32 16.20 6.01
N ALA A 9 -1.22 16.44 5.07
CA ALA A 9 -2.57 15.89 5.14
C ALA A 9 -2.55 14.35 5.20
N GLY A 10 -1.69 13.70 4.41
CA GLY A 10 -1.53 12.25 4.42
C GLY A 10 -1.00 11.68 5.74
N ARG A 11 -0.06 12.36 6.42
CA ARG A 11 0.42 11.94 7.75
C ARG A 11 -0.70 12.00 8.79
N ARG A 12 -1.45 13.10 8.83
CA ARG A 12 -2.57 13.26 9.77
C ARG A 12 -3.71 12.29 9.47
N LEU A 13 -3.97 12.03 8.19
CA LEU A 13 -4.97 11.05 7.78
C LEU A 13 -4.55 9.64 8.18
N ALA A 14 -3.27 9.31 8.03
CA ALA A 14 -2.72 8.04 8.47
C ALA A 14 -2.87 7.81 9.98
N GLU A 15 -2.71 8.85 10.80
CA GLU A 15 -2.94 8.77 12.26
C GLU A 15 -4.38 8.34 12.58
N ALA A 16 -5.37 8.89 11.89
CA ALA A 16 -6.76 8.50 12.03
C ALA A 16 -7.04 7.06 11.53
N LEU A 17 -6.27 6.59 10.54
CA LEU A 17 -6.42 5.27 9.93
C LEU A 17 -5.60 4.16 10.61
N ARG A 18 -4.77 4.47 11.61
CA ARG A 18 -3.92 3.47 12.30
C ARG A 18 -4.65 2.19 12.74
N PRO A 19 -5.90 2.23 13.24
CA PRO A 19 -6.62 1.00 13.60
C PRO A 19 -6.75 -0.01 12.45
N LEU A 20 -6.78 0.47 11.20
CA LEU A 20 -6.90 -0.38 10.01
C LEU A 20 -5.60 -1.09 9.62
N ALA A 21 -4.45 -0.75 10.20
CA ALA A 21 -3.19 -1.42 9.87
C ALA A 21 -3.24 -2.95 10.11
N GLN A 22 -4.05 -3.39 11.07
CA GLN A 22 -4.21 -4.80 11.42
C GLN A 22 -5.07 -5.58 10.41
N SER A 23 -5.85 -4.90 9.55
CA SER A 23 -6.74 -5.55 8.59
C SER A 23 -6.06 -5.87 7.25
N ASP A 24 -4.73 -5.78 7.15
CA ASP A 24 -3.96 -5.91 5.90
C ASP A 24 -4.59 -5.13 4.73
N PRO A 25 -4.79 -3.81 4.86
CA PRO A 25 -5.53 -3.03 3.86
C PRO A 25 -4.72 -2.84 2.58
N VAL A 26 -5.41 -2.54 1.48
CA VAL A 26 -4.80 -1.97 0.26
C VAL A 26 -5.19 -0.51 0.16
N VAL A 27 -4.20 0.37 0.00
CA VAL A 27 -4.42 1.81 -0.13
C VAL A 27 -4.47 2.16 -1.61
N LEU A 28 -5.54 2.81 -2.04
CA LEU A 28 -5.75 3.23 -3.42
C LEU A 28 -5.92 4.74 -3.49
N GLY A 29 -5.01 5.42 -4.19
CA GLY A 29 -5.11 6.86 -4.41
C GLY A 29 -6.02 7.20 -5.59
N LEU A 30 -6.90 8.18 -5.43
CA LEU A 30 -7.62 8.79 -6.54
C LEU A 30 -6.67 9.76 -7.26
N PRO A 31 -6.46 9.60 -8.58
CA PRO A 31 -5.56 10.49 -9.31
C PRO A 31 -6.21 11.86 -9.54
N ARG A 32 -5.43 12.95 -9.54
CA ARG A 32 -3.97 12.99 -9.32
C ARG A 32 -3.61 13.29 -7.87
N GLY A 33 -4.29 14.26 -7.27
CA GLY A 33 -3.95 14.82 -5.97
C GLY A 33 -4.08 13.84 -4.80
N GLY A 34 -4.97 12.85 -4.89
CA GLY A 34 -5.09 11.81 -3.87
C GLY A 34 -3.88 10.91 -3.74
N VAL A 35 -3.07 10.71 -4.80
CA VAL A 35 -1.93 9.77 -4.78
C VAL A 35 -0.81 10.19 -3.82
N PRO A 36 -0.35 11.47 -3.78
CA PRO A 36 0.58 11.95 -2.75
C PRO A 36 0.09 11.74 -1.30
N VAL A 37 -1.20 11.91 -1.04
CA VAL A 37 -1.81 11.68 0.27
C VAL A 37 -1.82 10.17 0.57
N ALA A 38 -2.31 9.37 -0.38
CA ALA A 38 -2.37 7.92 -0.32
C ALA A 38 -0.98 7.29 -0.09
N PHE A 39 0.06 7.84 -0.72
CA PHE A 39 1.43 7.37 -0.55
C PHE A 39 1.90 7.47 0.90
N ARG A 40 1.54 8.56 1.60
CA ARG A 40 1.85 8.69 3.03
C ARG A 40 1.02 7.76 3.89
N VAL A 41 -0.27 7.64 3.60
CA VAL A 41 -1.15 6.68 4.28
C VAL A 41 -0.61 5.25 4.16
N ALA A 42 -0.29 4.81 2.95
CA ALA A 42 0.27 3.49 2.68
C ALA A 42 1.60 3.25 3.41
N GLN A 43 2.47 4.26 3.44
CA GLN A 43 3.75 4.18 4.14
C GLN A 43 3.58 3.98 5.65
N GLU A 44 2.68 4.73 6.29
CA GLU A 44 2.46 4.66 7.74
C GLU A 44 1.70 3.39 8.14
N LEU A 45 0.78 2.90 7.31
CA LEU A 45 0.06 1.65 7.55
C LEU A 45 0.85 0.39 7.17
N GLY A 46 2.01 0.53 6.51
CA GLY A 46 2.76 -0.61 5.96
C GLY A 46 2.00 -1.36 4.86
N ALA A 47 1.08 -0.69 4.17
CA ALA A 47 0.17 -1.27 3.20
C ALA A 47 0.67 -1.08 1.75
N PRO A 48 0.31 -1.96 0.80
CA PRO A 48 0.57 -1.72 -0.61
C PRO A 48 -0.25 -0.50 -1.10
N LEU A 49 0.38 0.29 -1.98
CA LEU A 49 -0.23 1.42 -2.66
C LEU A 49 -0.46 1.08 -4.14
N ASP A 50 -1.64 1.44 -4.64
CA ASP A 50 -1.91 1.52 -6.08
C ASP A 50 -2.80 2.75 -6.38
N VAL A 51 -3.13 2.95 -7.65
CA VAL A 51 -4.08 3.95 -8.12
C VAL A 51 -5.38 3.28 -8.53
N ILE A 52 -6.51 3.89 -8.16
CA ILE A 52 -7.82 3.53 -8.69
C ILE A 52 -8.22 4.53 -9.77
N VAL A 53 -8.24 4.10 -11.03
CA VAL A 53 -8.71 4.95 -12.13
C VAL A 53 -10.18 4.64 -12.38
N VAL A 54 -11.01 5.67 -12.33
CA VAL A 54 -12.44 5.60 -12.62
C VAL A 54 -12.85 6.72 -13.55
N ARG A 55 -13.90 6.48 -14.34
CA ARG A 55 -14.52 7.47 -15.20
C ARG A 55 -16.02 7.48 -14.96
N LYS A 56 -16.62 8.68 -14.94
CA LYS A 56 -18.07 8.83 -14.87
C LYS A 56 -18.63 8.76 -16.29
N LEU A 57 -19.78 8.12 -16.42
CA LEU A 57 -20.54 8.12 -17.66
C LEU A 57 -21.59 9.22 -17.56
N GLY A 58 -21.36 10.34 -18.25
CA GLY A 58 -22.25 11.50 -18.27
C GLY A 58 -23.35 11.37 -19.31
N VAL A 59 -24.56 11.84 -18.98
CA VAL A 59 -25.68 11.86 -19.93
C VAL A 59 -25.30 12.71 -21.15
N PRO A 60 -25.55 12.23 -22.38
CA PRO A 60 -25.31 13.02 -23.59
C PRO A 60 -25.96 14.41 -23.49
N ARG A 61 -25.22 15.45 -23.86
CA ARG A 61 -25.62 16.88 -23.74
C ARG A 61 -25.73 17.42 -22.30
N HIS A 62 -25.63 16.58 -21.27
CA HIS A 62 -25.59 16.94 -19.85
C HIS A 62 -24.49 16.15 -19.11
N PRO A 63 -23.21 16.33 -19.45
CA PRO A 63 -22.11 15.48 -18.95
C PRO A 63 -21.94 15.52 -17.42
N GLU A 64 -22.39 16.59 -16.77
CA GLU A 64 -22.37 16.72 -15.31
C GLU A 64 -23.36 15.78 -14.61
N LEU A 65 -24.45 15.39 -15.30
CA LEU A 65 -25.38 14.39 -14.82
C LEU A 65 -24.84 13.00 -15.15
N GLY A 66 -24.21 12.35 -14.17
CA GLY A 66 -23.69 10.99 -14.34
C GLY A 66 -24.81 9.94 -14.32
N PHE A 67 -24.93 9.13 -15.37
CA PHE A 67 -25.80 7.95 -15.38
C PHE A 67 -25.06 6.68 -14.98
N GLY A 68 -23.74 6.73 -14.80
CA GLY A 68 -22.96 5.55 -14.43
C GLY A 68 -21.50 5.85 -14.16
N ALA A 69 -20.75 4.79 -13.93
CA ALA A 69 -19.30 4.83 -13.76
C ALA A 69 -18.66 3.56 -14.33
N ILE A 70 -17.43 3.70 -14.79
CA ILE A 70 -16.58 2.58 -15.21
C ILE A 70 -15.28 2.61 -14.45
N GLY A 71 -14.71 1.42 -14.27
CA GLY A 71 -13.40 1.21 -13.70
C GLY A 71 -12.68 0.10 -14.43
N GLU A 72 -11.42 -0.10 -14.07
CA GLU A 72 -10.60 -1.11 -14.73
C GLU A 72 -11.12 -2.54 -14.52
N GLY A 73 -10.60 -3.51 -15.27
CA GLY A 73 -11.05 -4.90 -15.17
C GLY A 73 -12.48 -5.14 -15.66
N GLY A 74 -13.00 -4.27 -16.53
CA GLY A 74 -14.33 -4.41 -17.14
C GLY A 74 -15.50 -4.03 -16.23
N VAL A 75 -15.23 -3.33 -15.13
CA VAL A 75 -16.30 -2.92 -14.21
C VAL A 75 -17.10 -1.78 -14.81
N ARG A 76 -18.41 -1.98 -14.87
CA ARG A 76 -19.40 -1.02 -15.35
C ARG A 76 -20.58 -0.98 -14.38
N ILE A 77 -20.93 0.24 -13.96
CA ILE A 77 -22.06 0.53 -13.08
C ILE A 77 -22.97 1.50 -13.80
N ILE A 78 -24.25 1.16 -13.93
CA ILE A 78 -25.25 1.97 -14.61
C ILE A 78 -26.42 2.22 -13.67
N ASN A 79 -26.86 3.46 -13.61
CA ASN A 79 -28.08 3.87 -12.96
C ASN A 79 -29.20 3.90 -14.00
N GLU A 80 -29.93 2.78 -14.09
CA GLU A 80 -31.03 2.59 -15.04
C GLU A 80 -32.16 3.61 -14.87
N ASP A 81 -32.37 4.12 -13.64
CA ASP A 81 -33.37 5.14 -13.38
C ASP A 81 -33.02 6.48 -14.04
N ILE A 82 -31.74 6.88 -14.02
CA ILE A 82 -31.26 8.08 -14.69
C ILE A 82 -31.34 7.90 -16.21
N VAL A 83 -30.88 6.76 -16.73
CA VAL A 83 -30.95 6.44 -18.17
C VAL A 83 -32.39 6.56 -18.68
N ARG A 84 -33.34 5.93 -17.98
CA ARG A 84 -34.76 5.94 -18.34
C ARG A 84 -35.37 7.35 -18.27
N ARG A 85 -35.07 8.12 -17.22
CA ARG A 85 -35.63 9.48 -17.04
C ARG A 85 -35.05 10.50 -18.02
N ALA A 86 -33.77 10.37 -18.35
CA ALA A 86 -33.10 11.23 -19.33
C ALA A 86 -33.39 10.81 -20.78
N GLY A 87 -34.00 9.64 -21.00
CA GLY A 87 -34.33 9.12 -22.32
C GLY A 87 -33.10 8.86 -23.18
N VAL A 88 -32.02 8.37 -22.57
CA VAL A 88 -30.74 8.15 -23.27
C VAL A 88 -30.86 6.91 -24.15
N PRO A 89 -30.67 7.01 -25.48
CA PRO A 89 -30.68 5.85 -26.37
C PRO A 89 -29.52 4.90 -26.08
N ASP A 90 -29.72 3.59 -26.26
CA ASP A 90 -28.67 2.57 -26.05
C ASP A 90 -27.41 2.84 -26.90
N SER A 91 -27.58 3.38 -28.10
CA SER A 91 -26.47 3.78 -28.98
C SER A 91 -25.59 4.87 -28.34
N ASP A 92 -26.21 5.82 -27.64
CA ASP A 92 -25.50 6.90 -26.99
C ASP A 92 -24.81 6.42 -25.71
N ILE A 93 -25.45 5.51 -24.97
CA ILE A 93 -24.84 4.85 -23.81
C ILE A 93 -23.56 4.12 -24.23
N ALA A 94 -23.64 3.33 -25.31
CA ALA A 94 -22.50 2.59 -25.85
C ALA A 94 -21.38 3.54 -26.32
N ALA A 95 -21.71 4.62 -27.01
CA ALA A 95 -20.74 5.61 -27.47
C ALA A 95 -20.02 6.31 -26.31
N VAL A 96 -20.75 6.72 -25.27
CA VAL A 96 -20.15 7.32 -24.06
C VAL A 96 -19.25 6.32 -23.36
N GLN A 97 -19.68 5.06 -23.24
CA GLN A 97 -18.88 4.01 -22.61
C GLN A 97 -17.57 3.76 -23.35
N GLU A 98 -17.61 3.59 -24.67
CA GLU A 98 -16.42 3.31 -25.46
C GLU A 98 -15.38 4.44 -25.36
N ALA A 99 -15.86 5.70 -25.41
CA ALA A 99 -15.00 6.87 -25.27
C ALA A 99 -14.35 6.92 -23.87
N GLU A 100 -15.14 6.73 -22.82
CA GLU A 100 -14.64 6.77 -21.44
C GLU A 100 -13.75 5.56 -21.12
N GLU A 101 -14.03 4.37 -21.65
CA GLU A 101 -13.17 3.18 -21.49
C GLU A 101 -11.82 3.37 -22.18
N THR A 102 -11.78 4.06 -23.30
CA THR A 102 -10.52 4.37 -24.00
C THR A 102 -9.66 5.31 -23.17
N GLU A 103 -10.25 6.37 -22.61
CA GLU A 103 -9.53 7.29 -21.70
C GLU A 103 -9.13 6.60 -20.39
N LEU A 104 -9.99 5.76 -19.83
CA LEU A 104 -9.70 4.95 -18.65
C LEU A 104 -8.44 4.08 -18.87
N ARG A 105 -8.40 3.34 -19.99
CA ARG A 105 -7.24 2.51 -20.37
C ARG A 105 -5.98 3.36 -20.57
N ARG A 106 -6.11 4.52 -21.23
CA ARG A 106 -4.99 5.45 -21.44
C ARG A 106 -4.39 5.92 -20.11
N ARG A 107 -5.23 6.41 -19.18
CA ARG A 107 -4.83 6.89 -17.85
C ARG A 107 -4.25 5.80 -16.96
N ALA A 108 -4.86 4.61 -16.97
CA ALA A 108 -4.34 3.46 -16.22
C ALA A 108 -2.93 3.08 -16.68
N ARG A 109 -2.70 3.04 -17.99
CA ARG A 109 -1.38 2.75 -18.57
C ARG A 109 -0.38 3.89 -18.31
N GLU A 110 -0.82 5.14 -18.37
CA GLU A 110 0.01 6.31 -18.03
C GLU A 110 0.54 6.23 -16.59
N PHE A 111 -0.30 5.89 -15.62
CA PHE A 111 0.10 5.81 -14.22
C PHE A 111 0.87 4.55 -13.84
N ARG A 112 0.45 3.37 -14.33
CA ARG A 112 1.10 2.10 -13.96
C ARG A 112 2.20 1.65 -14.91
N GLY A 113 2.21 2.12 -16.16
CA GLY A 113 2.99 1.47 -17.21
C GLY A 113 2.52 0.03 -17.37
N ASP A 114 3.46 -0.91 -17.44
CA ASP A 114 3.18 -2.35 -17.57
C ASP A 114 3.05 -3.08 -16.22
N ARG A 115 3.07 -2.34 -15.10
CA ARG A 115 2.97 -2.94 -13.77
C ARG A 115 1.56 -3.50 -13.53
N PRO A 116 1.44 -4.72 -12.99
CA PRO A 116 0.14 -5.27 -12.64
C PRO A 116 -0.50 -4.47 -11.51
N ARG A 117 -1.83 -4.52 -11.45
CA ARG A 117 -2.61 -3.94 -10.35
C ARG A 117 -2.32 -4.70 -9.05
N VAL A 118 -2.36 -3.98 -7.92
CA VAL A 118 -2.33 -4.63 -6.61
C VAL A 118 -3.66 -5.36 -6.41
N PRO A 119 -3.65 -6.68 -6.18
CA PRO A 119 -4.88 -7.43 -5.92
C PRO A 119 -5.45 -7.07 -4.55
N PHE A 120 -6.76 -6.78 -4.51
CA PHE A 120 -7.47 -6.41 -3.29
C PHE A 120 -8.83 -7.09 -3.10
N ALA A 121 -9.20 -8.05 -3.96
CA ALA A 121 -10.41 -8.83 -3.77
C ALA A 121 -10.38 -9.54 -2.41
N GLY A 122 -11.48 -9.47 -1.66
CA GLY A 122 -11.62 -10.01 -0.30
C GLY A 122 -10.92 -9.18 0.79
N ARG A 123 -10.31 -8.03 0.47
CA ARG A 123 -9.55 -7.20 1.43
C ARG A 123 -10.26 -5.89 1.73
N THR A 124 -9.84 -5.26 2.84
CA THR A 124 -10.17 -3.87 3.15
C THR A 124 -9.44 -2.93 2.18
N VAL A 125 -10.18 -2.06 1.51
CA VAL A 125 -9.65 -1.05 0.58
C VAL A 125 -9.80 0.32 1.21
N VAL A 126 -8.71 1.07 1.29
CA VAL A 126 -8.70 2.47 1.74
C VAL A 126 -8.55 3.36 0.52
N LEU A 127 -9.65 3.95 0.07
CA LEU A 127 -9.69 4.94 -1.00
C LEU A 127 -9.28 6.30 -0.43
N VAL A 128 -8.30 6.96 -1.06
CA VAL A 128 -7.74 8.22 -0.57
C VAL A 128 -7.79 9.30 -1.63
N ASP A 129 -8.29 10.48 -1.26
CA ASP A 129 -8.23 11.71 -2.07
C ASP A 129 -7.62 12.87 -1.27
N ASP A 130 -7.16 13.94 -1.93
CA ASP A 130 -6.61 15.12 -1.23
C ASP A 130 -7.69 16.06 -0.67
N GLY A 131 -8.90 15.92 -1.17
CA GLY A 131 -10.11 16.49 -0.61
C GLY A 131 -11.27 16.30 -1.56
N ILE A 132 -12.48 16.47 -1.05
CA ILE A 132 -13.69 16.28 -1.84
C ILE A 132 -14.47 17.57 -1.89
N ALA A 133 -14.84 18.01 -3.09
CA ALA A 133 -15.83 19.07 -3.27
C ALA A 133 -17.25 18.49 -3.46
N THR A 134 -17.48 17.74 -4.54
CA THR A 134 -18.81 17.18 -4.87
C THR A 134 -18.95 15.70 -4.52
N GLY A 135 -17.84 14.96 -4.50
CA GLY A 135 -17.77 13.53 -4.16
C GLY A 135 -18.06 12.58 -5.31
N SER A 136 -18.38 13.07 -6.52
CA SER A 136 -18.81 12.19 -7.62
C SER A 136 -17.75 11.16 -8.02
N THR A 137 -16.46 11.55 -8.03
CA THR A 137 -15.36 10.64 -8.37
C THR A 137 -15.11 9.63 -7.26
N ALA A 138 -15.20 10.07 -5.99
CA ALA A 138 -15.08 9.19 -4.83
C ALA A 138 -16.20 8.15 -4.78
N LEU A 139 -17.44 8.54 -5.11
CA LEU A 139 -18.57 7.62 -5.22
C LEU A 139 -18.34 6.56 -6.31
N ALA A 140 -17.89 6.98 -7.50
CA ALA A 140 -17.52 6.06 -8.58
C ALA A 140 -16.41 5.10 -8.13
N ALA A 141 -15.40 5.60 -7.43
CA ALA A 141 -14.31 4.79 -6.89
C ALA A 141 -14.81 3.76 -5.85
N CYS A 142 -15.71 4.14 -4.94
CA CYS A 142 -16.30 3.23 -3.96
C CYS A 142 -17.06 2.09 -4.66
N ALA A 143 -17.93 2.45 -5.60
CA ALA A 143 -18.73 1.46 -6.33
C ALA A 143 -17.86 0.52 -7.18
N VAL A 144 -16.83 1.06 -7.85
CA VAL A 144 -15.87 0.26 -8.62
C VAL A 144 -15.07 -0.68 -7.71
N ALA A 145 -14.57 -0.20 -6.57
CA ALA A 145 -13.83 -1.03 -5.63
C ALA A 145 -14.68 -2.21 -5.12
N ARG A 146 -15.96 -1.97 -4.78
CA ARG A 146 -16.90 -3.04 -4.40
C ARG A 146 -17.13 -4.04 -5.52
N ALA A 147 -17.39 -3.57 -6.74
CA ALA A 147 -17.60 -4.44 -7.90
C ALA A 147 -16.36 -5.29 -8.25
N GLN A 148 -15.16 -4.83 -7.87
CA GLN A 148 -13.92 -5.61 -7.98
C GLN A 148 -13.67 -6.56 -6.79
N GLY A 149 -14.62 -6.68 -5.88
CA GLY A 149 -14.60 -7.63 -4.78
C GLY A 149 -13.93 -7.11 -3.50
N ALA A 150 -13.78 -5.79 -3.30
CA ALA A 150 -13.39 -5.28 -1.99
C ALA A 150 -14.38 -5.76 -0.91
N ALA A 151 -13.86 -6.28 0.21
CA ALA A 151 -14.70 -6.78 1.30
C ALA A 151 -15.21 -5.65 2.21
N HIS A 152 -14.42 -4.57 2.32
CA HIS A 152 -14.76 -3.39 3.08
C HIS A 152 -14.12 -2.17 2.41
N VAL A 153 -14.87 -1.11 2.16
CA VAL A 153 -14.44 0.10 1.48
C VAL A 153 -14.45 1.27 2.46
N VAL A 154 -13.25 1.71 2.84
CA VAL A 154 -13.03 2.91 3.65
C VAL A 154 -12.68 4.05 2.72
N LEU A 155 -13.45 5.14 2.74
CA LEU A 155 -13.08 6.38 2.07
C LEU A 155 -12.42 7.32 3.08
N ALA A 156 -11.21 7.76 2.80
CA ALA A 156 -10.43 8.59 3.68
C ALA A 156 -9.98 9.88 2.99
N VAL A 157 -10.37 11.03 3.55
CA VAL A 157 -10.07 12.34 2.96
C VAL A 157 -9.71 13.39 4.02
N PRO A 158 -8.79 14.31 3.72
CA PRO A 158 -8.45 15.39 4.65
C PRO A 158 -9.61 16.38 4.87
N VAL A 159 -10.35 16.71 3.82
CA VAL A 159 -11.42 17.72 3.88
C VAL A 159 -12.56 17.42 2.91
N ALA A 160 -13.80 17.64 3.35
CA ALA A 160 -14.98 17.61 2.49
C ALA A 160 -16.13 18.47 3.07
N PRO A 161 -16.98 19.12 2.25
CA PRO A 161 -18.14 19.84 2.77
C PRO A 161 -19.13 18.87 3.44
N PRO A 162 -19.92 19.33 4.44
CA PRO A 162 -20.88 18.49 5.15
C PRO A 162 -21.86 17.73 4.25
N SER A 163 -22.30 18.38 3.16
CA SER A 163 -23.22 17.78 2.19
C SER A 163 -22.60 16.61 1.42
N ALA A 164 -21.34 16.74 0.98
CA ALA A 164 -20.63 15.64 0.33
C ALA A 164 -20.32 14.53 1.35
N ALA A 165 -19.88 14.88 2.56
CA ALA A 165 -19.59 13.91 3.61
C ALA A 165 -20.83 13.09 4.01
N ALA A 166 -22.02 13.70 4.09
CA ALA A 166 -23.26 13.00 4.37
C ALA A 166 -23.54 11.92 3.31
N ARG A 167 -23.51 12.30 2.02
CA ARG A 167 -23.72 11.38 0.89
C ARG A 167 -22.69 10.24 0.86
N LEU A 168 -21.43 10.54 1.14
CA LEU A 168 -20.36 9.54 1.12
C LEU A 168 -20.47 8.52 2.24
N ARG A 169 -21.06 8.89 3.40
CA ARG A 169 -21.31 7.93 4.49
C ARG A 169 -22.38 6.90 4.15
N GLU A 170 -23.28 7.21 3.24
CA GLU A 170 -24.30 6.26 2.77
C GLU A 170 -23.69 5.25 1.79
N GLU A 171 -22.58 5.62 1.16
CA GLU A 171 -22.03 4.93 -0.01
C GLU A 171 -20.67 4.28 0.24
N ALA A 172 -19.92 4.66 1.26
CA ALA A 172 -18.74 3.93 1.74
C ALA A 172 -19.10 3.17 3.03
N ASP A 173 -18.43 2.06 3.30
CA ASP A 173 -18.69 1.30 4.54
C ASP A 173 -18.19 2.09 5.76
N GLU A 174 -17.14 2.90 5.56
CA GLU A 174 -16.64 3.87 6.52
C GLU A 174 -16.14 5.14 5.81
N LEU A 175 -16.42 6.31 6.40
CA LEU A 175 -15.86 7.60 5.97
C LEU A 175 -14.97 8.18 7.07
N VAL A 176 -13.67 8.32 6.79
CA VAL A 176 -12.71 9.04 7.62
C VAL A 176 -12.45 10.41 7.01
N CYS A 177 -13.03 11.46 7.59
CA CYS A 177 -12.86 12.84 7.15
C CYS A 177 -12.30 13.70 8.29
N LEU A 178 -11.09 14.26 8.13
CA LEU A 178 -10.45 15.02 9.22
C LEU A 178 -11.13 16.37 9.49
N SER A 179 -11.75 16.98 8.48
CA SER A 179 -12.36 18.30 8.59
C SER A 179 -13.57 18.42 7.66
N SER A 180 -14.73 18.81 8.21
CA SER A 180 -15.94 19.07 7.42
C SER A 180 -16.52 20.48 7.69
N PRO A 181 -15.92 21.52 7.07
CA PRO A 181 -16.25 22.91 7.36
C PRO A 181 -17.51 23.37 6.61
N ALA A 182 -18.38 24.14 7.28
CA ALA A 182 -19.62 24.65 6.68
C ALA A 182 -19.36 25.69 5.56
N GLY A 183 -18.32 26.52 5.69
CA GLY A 183 -17.91 27.51 4.69
C GLY A 183 -16.91 26.96 3.68
N PHE A 184 -17.18 25.80 3.10
CA PHE A 184 -16.31 25.16 2.11
C PHE A 184 -16.59 25.71 0.71
N SER A 185 -15.56 26.24 0.03
CA SER A 185 -15.66 26.60 -1.39
C SER A 185 -14.82 25.68 -2.26
N ALA A 186 -13.54 25.48 -1.92
CA ALA A 186 -12.64 24.62 -2.67
C ALA A 186 -11.69 23.83 -1.76
N VAL A 187 -11.19 22.70 -2.28
CA VAL A 187 -10.20 21.87 -1.55
C VAL A 187 -8.93 22.66 -1.25
N GLY A 188 -8.44 23.45 -2.21
CA GLY A 188 -7.18 24.18 -2.10
C GLY A 188 -7.12 25.22 -0.99
N GLU A 189 -8.26 25.74 -0.51
CA GLU A 189 -8.32 26.70 0.61
C GLU A 189 -7.82 26.09 1.94
N TRP A 190 -7.81 24.76 2.02
CA TRP A 190 -7.41 24.02 3.22
C TRP A 190 -5.93 23.61 3.21
N TYR A 191 -5.17 24.05 2.21
CA TYR A 191 -3.76 23.78 2.02
C TYR A 191 -2.96 25.08 1.90
N ARG A 192 -1.83 25.18 2.60
CA ARG A 192 -0.89 26.29 2.39
C ARG A 192 -0.19 26.20 1.04
N ASP A 193 0.18 24.98 0.63
CA ASP A 193 0.66 24.67 -0.70
C ASP A 193 -0.28 23.64 -1.36
N PHE A 194 -0.95 24.08 -2.43
CA PHE A 194 -1.85 23.26 -3.24
C PHE A 194 -1.48 23.32 -4.72
N GLY A 195 -0.18 23.20 -5.03
CA GLY A 195 0.29 23.07 -6.41
C GLY A 195 -0.41 21.93 -7.17
N GLN A 196 -0.49 22.04 -8.50
CA GLN A 196 -0.99 20.94 -9.33
C GLN A 196 -0.08 19.72 -9.18
N THR A 197 -0.64 18.56 -8.86
CA THR A 197 0.10 17.29 -8.93
C THR A 197 0.24 16.85 -10.38
N PRO A 198 1.45 16.85 -10.96
CA PRO A 198 1.67 16.44 -12.34
C PRO A 198 1.65 14.91 -12.44
N ASP A 199 1.38 14.38 -13.63
CA ASP A 199 1.24 12.94 -13.85
C ASP A 199 2.57 12.18 -13.55
N GLU A 200 3.72 12.83 -13.75
CA GLU A 200 5.04 12.30 -13.44
C GLU A 200 5.24 12.07 -11.93
N GLU A 201 4.67 12.94 -11.08
CA GLU A 201 4.71 12.76 -9.63
C GLU A 201 3.92 11.51 -9.22
N VAL A 202 2.74 11.31 -9.79
CA VAL A 202 1.91 10.11 -9.58
C VAL A 202 2.70 8.86 -9.95
N VAL A 203 3.29 8.83 -11.15
CA VAL A 203 4.10 7.71 -11.64
C VAL A 203 5.28 7.43 -10.70
N ALA A 204 6.01 8.47 -10.29
CA ALA A 204 7.18 8.34 -9.41
C ALA A 204 6.81 7.78 -8.03
N LEU A 205 5.69 8.23 -7.44
CA LEU A 205 5.21 7.76 -6.14
C LEU A 205 4.76 6.30 -6.21
N LEU A 206 4.00 5.92 -7.24
CA LEU A 206 3.60 4.53 -7.45
C LEU A 206 4.82 3.64 -7.66
N ALA A 207 5.83 4.08 -8.43
CA ALA A 207 7.06 3.31 -8.64
C ALA A 207 7.86 3.14 -7.34
N ARG A 208 7.94 4.19 -6.52
CA ARG A 208 8.57 4.13 -5.21
C ARG A 208 7.85 3.18 -4.25
N ALA A 209 6.52 3.15 -4.26
CA ALA A 209 5.75 2.22 -3.44
C ALA A 209 5.92 0.76 -3.91
N ALA A 210 5.87 0.51 -5.22
CA ALA A 210 6.08 -0.83 -5.78
C ALA A 210 7.45 -1.42 -5.39
N ARG A 211 8.53 -0.62 -5.40
CA ARG A 211 9.86 -1.06 -4.93
C ARG A 211 9.90 -1.45 -3.45
N ARG A 212 9.02 -0.88 -2.61
CA ARG A 212 8.91 -1.25 -1.19
C ARG A 212 8.11 -2.55 -0.99
N ALA A 213 7.10 -2.77 -1.84
CA ALA A 213 6.17 -3.89 -1.79
C ALA A 213 6.61 -5.14 -2.58
N GLY A 214 7.60 -5.01 -3.48
CA GLY A 214 8.05 -6.11 -4.34
C GLY A 214 8.54 -7.35 -3.57
N PRO A 215 8.42 -8.56 -4.16
CA PRO A 215 8.89 -9.79 -3.54
C PRO A 215 10.39 -9.67 -3.28
N ARG A 216 10.76 -9.77 -2.01
CA ARG A 216 12.15 -9.78 -1.59
C ARG A 216 12.63 -11.21 -1.76
N LEU A 217 13.40 -11.42 -2.82
CA LEU A 217 13.97 -12.74 -3.10
C LEU A 217 14.79 -13.15 -1.88
N THR A 218 14.33 -14.22 -1.26
CA THR A 218 15.03 -14.86 -0.16
C THR A 218 16.04 -15.80 -0.80
N SER A 219 17.30 -15.67 -0.40
CA SER A 219 18.40 -16.47 -0.94
C SER A 219 19.14 -17.18 0.18
N ASP A 220 19.58 -18.40 -0.08
CA ASP A 220 20.56 -19.04 0.78
C ASP A 220 21.94 -18.37 0.60
N VAL A 221 22.64 -18.19 1.71
CA VAL A 221 23.93 -17.51 1.80
C VAL A 221 24.88 -18.30 2.71
N LEU A 222 26.17 -18.08 2.53
CA LEU A 222 27.21 -18.53 3.46
C LEU A 222 27.74 -17.30 4.21
N VAL A 223 27.60 -17.33 5.52
CA VAL A 223 28.03 -16.27 6.44
C VAL A 223 29.40 -16.65 6.98
N GLU A 224 30.43 -15.95 6.53
CA GLU A 224 31.79 -16.13 7.03
C GLU A 224 31.88 -15.55 8.44
N ALA A 225 32.08 -16.42 9.43
CA ALA A 225 32.10 -16.05 10.85
C ALA A 225 32.92 -17.05 11.67
N GLY A 226 33.79 -16.57 12.56
CA GLY A 226 34.63 -17.43 13.40
C GLY A 226 35.54 -18.38 12.61
N GLY A 227 35.95 -17.98 11.40
CA GLY A 227 36.81 -18.78 10.51
C GLY A 227 36.10 -19.92 9.79
N VAL A 228 34.77 -19.99 9.82
CA VAL A 228 33.96 -21.01 9.14
C VAL A 228 32.84 -20.37 8.31
N ASP A 229 32.31 -21.12 7.35
CA ASP A 229 31.14 -20.74 6.56
C ASP A 229 29.86 -21.29 7.20
N LEU A 230 29.02 -20.40 7.73
CA LEU A 230 27.77 -20.74 8.37
C LEU A 230 26.61 -20.60 7.38
N PRO A 231 25.76 -21.63 7.21
CA PRO A 231 24.62 -21.53 6.31
C PRO A 231 23.57 -20.57 6.86
N GLY A 232 23.05 -19.71 5.99
CA GLY A 232 22.00 -18.76 6.31
C GLY A 232 21.00 -18.57 5.18
N THR A 233 19.87 -17.99 5.52
CA THR A 233 18.80 -17.60 4.61
C THR A 233 18.56 -16.10 4.78
N LEU A 234 18.84 -15.33 3.74
CA LEU A 234 18.79 -13.86 3.74
C LEU A 234 17.58 -13.37 2.94
N THR A 235 16.72 -12.59 3.59
CA THR A 235 15.76 -11.71 2.92
C THR A 235 16.26 -10.27 3.03
N PRO A 236 16.55 -9.58 1.91
CA PRO A 236 17.03 -8.21 1.94
C PRO A 236 16.05 -7.24 2.64
N ALA A 237 16.58 -6.20 3.28
CA ALA A 237 15.77 -5.12 3.79
C ALA A 237 15.14 -4.33 2.64
N GLY A 238 13.89 -3.91 2.83
CA GLY A 238 13.20 -3.04 1.88
C GLY A 238 13.62 -1.59 2.06
N GLY A 239 12.70 -0.66 1.81
CA GLY A 239 12.98 0.78 1.95
C GLY A 239 13.28 1.28 3.38
N SER A 240 13.31 0.41 4.39
CA SER A 240 13.76 0.74 5.75
C SER A 240 15.28 0.65 5.91
N GLY A 241 15.94 -0.18 5.10
CA GLY A 241 17.35 -0.56 5.27
C GLY A 241 17.65 -1.36 6.55
N ALA A 242 16.66 -1.62 7.41
CA ALA A 242 16.85 -2.29 8.69
C ALA A 242 16.70 -3.82 8.57
N LEU A 243 17.59 -4.55 9.23
CA LEU A 243 17.67 -6.01 9.16
C LEU A 243 17.70 -6.65 10.57
N VAL A 244 17.01 -7.77 10.75
CA VAL A 244 16.99 -8.54 12.01
C VAL A 244 17.72 -9.88 11.84
N LEU A 245 18.72 -10.13 12.68
CA LEU A 245 19.46 -11.40 12.74
C LEU A 245 18.75 -12.38 13.67
N PHE A 246 18.48 -13.58 13.17
CA PHE A 246 18.02 -14.73 13.92
C PHE A 246 19.21 -15.67 14.04
N ALA A 247 19.85 -15.64 15.20
CA ALA A 247 20.98 -16.51 15.51
C ALA A 247 20.44 -17.77 16.19
N HIS A 248 20.63 -18.92 15.54
CA HIS A 248 20.16 -20.20 16.04
C HIS A 248 21.32 -20.96 16.68
N GLY A 249 21.21 -21.23 17.98
CA GLY A 249 22.11 -22.11 18.73
C GLY A 249 21.56 -23.55 18.77
N SER A 250 21.60 -24.20 19.93
CA SER A 250 21.00 -25.55 20.07
C SER A 250 19.48 -25.52 20.18
N GLY A 251 18.84 -26.57 19.66
CA GLY A 251 17.39 -26.80 19.80
C GLY A 251 16.51 -26.11 18.75
N SER A 252 17.09 -25.29 17.87
CA SER A 252 16.41 -24.71 16.72
C SER A 252 17.42 -24.43 15.62
N SER A 253 16.99 -24.44 14.37
CA SER A 253 17.83 -24.04 13.22
C SER A 253 17.13 -22.99 12.38
N ARG A 254 17.80 -22.49 11.34
CA ARG A 254 17.20 -21.64 10.29
C ARG A 254 15.97 -22.29 9.61
N HIS A 255 15.75 -23.59 9.83
CA HIS A 255 14.58 -24.34 9.36
C HIS A 255 13.37 -24.30 10.30
N SER A 256 13.51 -23.72 11.50
CA SER A 256 12.45 -23.61 12.50
C SER A 256 11.18 -22.95 11.94
N PRO A 257 10.03 -23.66 11.91
CA PRO A 257 8.77 -23.10 11.40
C PRO A 257 8.33 -21.84 12.17
N ARG A 258 8.57 -21.80 13.48
CA ARG A 258 8.26 -20.65 14.34
C ARG A 258 9.07 -19.42 13.92
N ASN A 259 10.39 -19.55 13.83
CA ASN A 259 11.26 -18.41 13.49
C ASN A 259 11.05 -17.96 12.04
N ARG A 260 10.79 -18.87 11.12
CA ARG A 260 10.38 -18.54 9.74
C ARG A 260 9.08 -17.76 9.69
N SER A 261 8.11 -18.10 10.55
CA SER A 261 6.85 -17.35 10.67
C SER A 261 7.08 -15.93 11.18
N VAL A 262 7.90 -15.76 12.22
CA VAL A 262 8.29 -14.44 12.74
C VAL A 262 9.04 -13.64 11.66
N ALA A 263 10.03 -14.25 11.00
CA ALA A 263 10.77 -13.61 9.92
C ALA A 263 9.86 -13.18 8.76
N ALA A 264 8.89 -14.01 8.37
CA ALA A 264 7.91 -13.65 7.36
C ALA A 264 7.06 -12.44 7.79
N ALA A 265 6.69 -12.33 9.07
CA ALA A 265 5.99 -11.17 9.59
C ALA A 265 6.85 -9.89 9.54
N LEU A 266 8.13 -9.97 9.94
CA LEU A 266 9.07 -8.86 9.83
C LEU A 266 9.30 -8.44 8.37
N ASN A 267 9.40 -9.41 7.45
CA ASN A 267 9.56 -9.16 6.03
C ASN A 267 8.34 -8.43 5.44
N ARG A 268 7.11 -8.82 5.85
CA ARG A 268 5.87 -8.09 5.50
C ARG A 268 5.84 -6.67 6.06
N ALA A 269 6.33 -6.48 7.29
CA ALA A 269 6.50 -5.15 7.90
C ALA A 269 7.63 -4.32 7.27
N GLY A 270 8.37 -4.91 6.34
CA GLY A 270 9.35 -4.21 5.54
C GLY A 270 10.78 -4.24 6.07
N LEU A 271 11.07 -5.05 7.08
CA LEU A 271 12.42 -5.34 7.56
C LEU A 271 13.08 -6.42 6.71
N GLY A 272 14.40 -6.46 6.69
CA GLY A 272 15.16 -7.61 6.22
C GLY A 272 15.34 -8.62 7.34
N THR A 273 15.63 -9.87 6.99
CA THR A 273 15.91 -10.94 7.95
C THR A 273 17.10 -11.77 7.49
N LEU A 274 17.96 -12.16 8.43
CA LEU A 274 18.96 -13.19 8.22
C LEU A 274 18.74 -14.28 9.26
N LEU A 275 18.35 -15.47 8.81
CA LEU A 275 18.28 -16.66 9.66
C LEU A 275 19.54 -17.47 9.40
N PHE A 276 20.37 -17.67 10.41
CA PHE A 276 21.60 -18.45 10.27
C PHE A 276 21.84 -19.32 11.51
N ASP A 277 22.57 -20.40 11.30
CA ASP A 277 22.96 -21.32 12.36
C ASP A 277 24.34 -20.91 12.89
N LEU A 278 24.50 -20.84 14.21
CA LEU A 278 25.77 -20.45 14.85
C LEU A 278 26.80 -21.59 14.84
N LEU A 279 26.36 -22.80 14.56
CA LEU A 279 27.17 -24.01 14.47
C LEU A 279 27.16 -24.52 13.03
N THR A 280 28.26 -25.16 12.62
CA THR A 280 28.27 -25.97 11.41
C THR A 280 27.52 -27.28 11.63
N ALA A 281 27.18 -27.99 10.54
CA ALA A 281 26.52 -29.30 10.64
C ALA A 281 27.35 -30.33 11.43
N ASP A 282 28.69 -30.26 11.32
CA ASP A 282 29.60 -31.16 12.02
C ASP A 282 29.63 -30.84 13.52
N GLU A 283 29.69 -29.56 13.89
CA GLU A 283 29.70 -29.12 15.29
C GLU A 283 28.38 -29.41 16.02
N GLU A 284 27.25 -29.31 15.30
CA GLU A 284 25.95 -29.66 15.84
C GLU A 284 25.86 -31.16 16.17
N ALA A 285 26.49 -32.03 15.36
CA ALA A 285 26.52 -33.47 15.59
C ALA A 285 27.38 -33.87 16.81
N GLU A 286 28.43 -33.11 17.12
CA GLU A 286 29.32 -33.36 18.25
C GLU A 286 28.75 -32.91 19.61
N GLY A 287 27.72 -32.05 19.61
CA GLY A 287 26.91 -31.65 20.77
C GLY A 287 27.60 -30.78 21.84
N GLY A 288 28.92 -30.81 21.95
CA GLY A 288 29.68 -30.05 22.95
C GLY A 288 29.82 -28.55 22.66
N HIS A 289 29.85 -28.17 21.38
CA HIS A 289 30.07 -26.79 20.92
C HIS A 289 28.93 -25.83 21.25
N VAL A 290 27.77 -26.38 21.56
CA VAL A 290 26.57 -25.65 22.01
C VAL A 290 26.83 -24.81 23.27
N PHE A 291 27.77 -25.24 24.12
CA PHE A 291 28.10 -24.58 25.38
C PHE A 291 29.31 -23.62 25.28
N ASP A 292 29.95 -23.52 24.11
CA ASP A 292 31.04 -22.57 23.89
C ASP A 292 30.48 -21.16 23.60
N ILE A 293 30.03 -20.49 24.66
CA ILE A 293 29.45 -19.15 24.58
C ILE A 293 30.41 -18.14 23.96
N SER A 294 31.72 -18.29 24.17
CA SER A 294 32.72 -17.37 23.63
C SER A 294 32.81 -17.49 22.11
N ALA A 295 32.89 -18.71 21.58
CA ALA A 295 32.90 -18.95 20.14
C ALA A 295 31.58 -18.50 19.49
N LEU A 296 30.43 -18.84 20.09
CA LEU A 296 29.11 -18.46 19.58
C LEU A 296 28.92 -16.93 19.56
N ALA A 297 29.36 -16.23 20.61
CA ALA A 297 29.30 -14.77 20.67
C ALA A 297 30.22 -14.13 19.61
N GLY A 298 31.42 -14.67 19.40
CA GLY A 298 32.33 -14.23 18.34
C GLY A 298 31.68 -14.34 16.96
N ARG A 299 31.09 -15.50 16.65
CA ARG A 299 30.39 -15.72 15.38
C ARG A 299 29.21 -14.79 15.16
N LEU A 300 28.47 -14.46 16.22
CA LEU A 300 27.39 -13.48 16.14
C LEU A 300 27.89 -12.08 15.77
N VAL A 301 29.03 -11.67 16.33
CA VAL A 301 29.67 -10.39 16.00
C VAL A 301 30.16 -10.37 14.55
N ASP A 302 30.80 -11.45 14.10
CA ASP A 302 31.28 -11.57 12.73
C ASP A 302 30.13 -11.57 11.72
N ALA A 303 29.05 -12.31 12.00
CA ALA A 303 27.84 -12.32 11.17
C ALA A 303 27.21 -10.91 11.08
N ALA A 304 27.20 -10.15 12.18
CA ALA A 304 26.73 -8.77 12.17
C ALA A 304 27.61 -7.86 11.28
N ALA A 305 28.93 -8.06 11.29
CA ALA A 305 29.85 -7.35 10.40
C ALA A 305 29.65 -7.75 8.93
N TRP A 306 29.50 -9.05 8.66
CA TRP A 306 29.26 -9.61 7.33
C TRP A 306 27.99 -9.04 6.68
N VAL A 307 26.91 -8.87 7.46
CA VAL A 307 25.67 -8.25 6.98
C VAL A 307 25.86 -6.77 6.69
N ARG A 308 26.52 -6.03 7.59
CA ARG A 308 26.75 -4.59 7.43
C ARG A 308 27.51 -4.24 6.16
N GLY A 309 28.44 -5.11 5.73
CA GLY A 309 29.14 -4.96 4.45
C GLY A 309 28.26 -5.07 3.21
N ARG A 310 27.08 -5.70 3.32
CA ARG A 310 26.14 -5.94 2.21
C ARG A 310 24.90 -5.05 2.25
N ALA A 311 24.43 -4.72 3.45
CA ALA A 311 23.24 -3.92 3.69
C ALA A 311 23.54 -2.87 4.78
N PRO A 312 23.99 -1.66 4.40
CA PRO A 312 24.23 -0.60 5.36
C PRO A 312 22.89 -0.10 5.92
N GLY A 313 22.65 -0.34 7.21
CA GLY A 313 21.44 0.09 7.90
C GLY A 313 21.32 -0.42 9.34
N PRO A 314 20.25 -0.07 10.07
CA PRO A 314 20.03 -0.50 11.45
C PRO A 314 19.97 -2.03 11.56
N LEU A 315 20.59 -2.57 12.61
CA LEU A 315 20.67 -4.01 12.86
C LEU A 315 19.95 -4.34 14.17
N GLY A 316 19.00 -5.28 14.11
CA GLY A 316 18.35 -5.87 15.27
C GLY A 316 18.77 -7.33 15.46
N PHE A 317 18.65 -7.83 16.69
CA PHE A 317 18.89 -9.24 17.02
C PHE A 317 17.62 -9.85 17.59
N PHE A 318 17.28 -11.05 17.13
CA PHE A 318 16.17 -11.84 17.63
C PHE A 318 16.71 -13.12 18.26
N GLY A 319 16.63 -13.22 19.58
CA GLY A 319 16.90 -14.45 20.32
C GLY A 319 15.62 -15.27 20.42
N ALA A 320 15.64 -16.49 19.88
CA ALA A 320 14.59 -17.46 20.09
C ALA A 320 15.00 -18.40 21.24
N SER A 321 14.19 -18.45 22.30
CA SER A 321 14.17 -19.59 23.23
C SER A 321 13.16 -20.63 22.76
#